data_AF-A0A4R0YXY3-F1
#
_entry.id   AF-A0A4R0YXY3-F1
#
_cell.length_a   1.000
_cell.length_b   1.000
_cell.length_c   1.000
_cell.angle_alpha   90.00
_cell.angle_beta   90.00
_cell.angle_gamma   90.00
#
_symmetry.space_group_name_H-M   'P 1'
#
loop_
_entity.id
_entity.type
_entity.pdbx_description
1 polymer ?
#
loop_
_entity_poly.entity_id
_entity_poly.type
_entity_poly.pdbx_seq_one_letter_code
_entity_poly.pdbx_strand_id
1 'polypeptide(L)'
;MALPKSGHANAHVLTHLCEAIEAVLTRKVCLTYGVRDILRWRWSSHGLDRELFDPFVAMDSETDGFPLGTVRDHWSESALSKADAERLALEAERQPWMVWHAQALLSATVAALADVTNTDTTCE
;
A
#
# COMPACT_ATOMS: atom_id res chain seq x y z
N MET A 1 3.76 17.82 -18.37
CA MET A 1 2.29 17.79 -18.54
C MET A 1 1.74 17.07 -17.33
N ALA A 2 1.14 17.76 -16.36
CA ALA A 2 0.60 17.12 -15.16
C ALA A 2 -0.71 16.40 -15.55
N LEU A 3 -0.82 15.12 -15.19
CA LEU A 3 -2.07 14.37 -15.39
C LEU A 3 -3.16 14.95 -14.47
N PRO A 4 -4.42 15.00 -14.91
CA PRO A 4 -5.50 15.52 -14.09
C PRO A 4 -5.70 14.61 -12.87
N LYS A 5 -5.74 15.21 -11.67
CA LYS A 5 -6.14 14.54 -10.43
C LYS A 5 -7.51 13.89 -10.66
N SER A 6 -7.57 12.56 -10.62
CA SER A 6 -8.85 11.86 -10.75
C SER A 6 -9.70 12.16 -9.51
N GLY A 7 -10.87 12.77 -9.68
CA GLY A 7 -11.90 12.90 -8.64
C GLY A 7 -11.57 13.83 -7.47
N HIS A 8 -12.55 14.04 -6.58
CA HIS A 8 -12.35 14.71 -5.30
C HIS A 8 -11.77 13.72 -4.30
N ALA A 9 -10.73 14.13 -3.56
CA ALA A 9 -10.13 13.33 -2.52
C ALA A 9 -11.16 12.96 -1.43
N ASN A 10 -11.15 11.71 -0.98
CA ASN A 10 -12.07 11.19 0.03
C ASN A 10 -11.31 10.98 1.33
N ALA A 11 -11.63 11.76 2.37
CA ALA A 11 -10.94 11.70 3.65
C ALA A 11 -10.94 10.29 4.27
N HIS A 12 -12.04 9.55 4.19
CA HIS A 12 -12.13 8.19 4.73
C HIS A 12 -11.17 7.21 4.01
N VAL A 13 -11.07 7.32 2.67
CA VAL A 13 -10.12 6.51 1.89
C VAL A 13 -8.68 6.88 2.23
N LEU A 14 -8.37 8.18 2.33
CA LEU A 14 -7.03 8.66 2.66
C LEU A 14 -6.61 8.24 4.08
N THR A 15 -7.53 8.26 5.05
CA THR A 15 -7.26 7.75 6.40
C THR A 15 -6.88 6.27 6.39
N HIS A 16 -7.67 5.42 5.72
CA HIS A 16 -7.33 3.99 5.62
C HIS A 16 -6.03 3.73 4.86
N LEU A 17 -5.75 4.53 3.84
CA LEU A 17 -4.48 4.45 3.12
C LEU A 17 -3.31 4.82 4.03
N CYS A 18 -3.41 5.87 4.85
CA CYS A 18 -2.39 6.20 5.87
C CYS A 18 -2.16 5.03 6.84
N GLU A 19 -3.24 4.44 7.38
CA GLU A 19 -3.15 3.30 8.30
C GLU A 19 -2.42 2.10 7.68
N ALA A 20 -2.74 1.77 6.42
CA ALA A 20 -2.10 0.68 5.70
C ALA A 20 -0.60 0.95 5.47
N ILE A 21 -0.24 2.18 5.08
CA ILE A 21 1.16 2.57 4.86
C ILE A 21 1.96 2.55 6.17
N GLU A 22 1.38 3.08 7.25
CA GLU A 22 1.99 3.06 8.58
C GLU A 22 2.21 1.64 9.10
N ALA A 23 1.27 0.73 8.83
CA ALA A 23 1.41 -0.68 9.20
C ALA A 23 2.63 -1.33 8.52
N VAL A 24 2.93 -0.98 7.26
CA VAL A 24 4.15 -1.40 6.55
C VAL A 24 5.39 -0.77 7.17
N LEU A 25 5.39 0.56 7.35
CA LEU A 25 6.55 1.30 7.85
C LEU A 25 6.95 0.87 9.28
N THR A 26 5.96 0.57 10.11
CA THR A 26 6.14 0.12 11.49
C THR A 26 6.31 -1.39 11.62
N ARG A 27 6.28 -2.14 10.50
CA ARG A 27 6.36 -3.61 10.45
C ARG A 27 5.30 -4.33 11.29
N LYS A 28 4.13 -3.71 11.48
CA LYS A 28 2.96 -4.38 12.08
C LYS A 28 2.40 -5.47 11.16
N VAL A 29 2.62 -5.32 9.86
CA VAL A 29 2.30 -6.32 8.83
C VAL A 29 3.55 -6.63 8.02
N CYS A 30 3.63 -7.83 7.43
CA CYS A 30 4.69 -8.12 6.48
C CYS A 30 4.46 -7.35 5.17
N LEU A 31 5.53 -7.19 4.40
CA LEU A 31 5.53 -6.32 3.23
C LEU A 31 4.50 -6.78 2.18
N THR A 32 4.40 -8.08 1.91
CA THR A 32 3.41 -8.59 0.94
C THR A 32 1.97 -8.28 1.36
N TYR A 33 1.62 -8.50 2.64
CA TYR A 33 0.27 -8.18 3.12
C TYR A 33 -0.03 -6.69 3.07
N GLY A 34 0.90 -5.86 3.55
CA GLY A 34 0.69 -4.42 3.58
C GLY A 34 0.63 -3.79 2.18
N VAL A 35 1.41 -4.29 1.22
CA VAL A 35 1.33 -3.86 -0.19
C VAL A 35 -0.06 -4.13 -0.77
N ARG A 36 -0.60 -5.33 -0.56
CA ARG A 36 -1.97 -5.68 -1.03
C ARG A 36 -3.04 -4.82 -0.37
N ASP A 37 -2.86 -4.46 0.90
CA ASP A 37 -3.78 -3.56 1.60
C ASP A 37 -3.70 -2.13 1.08
N ILE A 38 -2.49 -1.61 0.80
CA ILE A 38 -2.29 -0.31 0.15
C ILE A 38 -2.96 -0.27 -1.23
N LEU A 39 -2.74 -1.31 -2.06
CA LEU A 39 -3.28 -1.38 -3.42
C LEU A 39 -4.81 -1.48 -3.46
N ARG A 40 -5.46 -1.99 -2.41
CA ARG A 40 -6.93 -2.01 -2.28
C ARG A 40 -7.53 -0.62 -2.46
N TRP A 41 -6.83 0.42 -2.02
CA TRP A 41 -7.33 1.80 -2.01
C TRP A 41 -6.96 2.61 -3.25
N ARG A 42 -6.04 2.10 -4.09
CA ARG A 42 -5.46 2.81 -5.25
C ARG A 42 -6.50 3.45 -6.18
N TRP A 43 -7.60 2.76 -6.45
CA TRP A 43 -8.62 3.24 -7.39
C TRP A 43 -9.56 4.29 -6.79
N SER A 44 -9.64 4.34 -5.45
CA SER A 44 -10.50 5.24 -4.69
C SER A 44 -9.72 6.42 -4.08
N SER A 45 -8.39 6.41 -4.16
CA SER A 45 -7.49 7.44 -3.61
C SER A 45 -7.36 8.64 -4.54
N HIS A 46 -8.50 9.24 -4.87
CA HIS A 46 -8.59 10.48 -5.64
C HIS A 46 -7.72 11.59 -5.01
N GLY A 47 -7.13 12.46 -5.85
CA GLY A 47 -6.22 13.51 -5.40
C GLY A 47 -4.75 13.09 -5.26
N LEU A 48 -4.42 11.81 -5.38
CA LEU A 48 -3.04 11.29 -5.44
C LEU A 48 -2.63 10.94 -6.88
N ASP A 49 -1.33 11.12 -7.16
CA ASP A 49 -0.73 10.73 -8.43
C ASP A 49 -0.66 9.19 -8.53
N ARG A 50 -1.02 8.65 -9.70
CA ARG A 50 -1.11 7.20 -9.90
C ARG A 50 0.25 6.52 -9.84
N GLU A 51 1.29 7.24 -10.24
CA GLU A 51 2.68 6.81 -10.27
C GLU A 51 3.23 6.48 -8.88
N LEU A 52 2.65 7.07 -7.82
CA LEU A 52 3.01 6.73 -6.44
C LEU A 52 2.67 5.28 -6.09
N PHE A 53 1.77 4.64 -6.83
CA PHE A 53 1.35 3.25 -6.60
C PHE A 53 2.13 2.23 -7.43
N ASP A 54 2.88 2.65 -8.45
CA ASP A 54 3.58 1.73 -9.37
C ASP A 54 4.61 0.83 -8.65
N PRO A 55 5.40 1.30 -7.66
CA PRO A 55 6.28 0.43 -6.90
C PRO A 55 5.55 -0.68 -6.14
N PHE A 56 4.35 -0.37 -5.64
CA PHE A 56 3.51 -1.33 -4.91
C PHE A 56 2.91 -2.37 -5.87
N VAL A 57 2.50 -1.95 -7.08
CA VAL A 57 2.06 -2.87 -8.14
C VAL A 57 3.18 -3.81 -8.56
N ALA A 58 4.41 -3.29 -8.70
CA ALA A 58 5.59 -4.11 -9.01
C ALA A 58 5.84 -5.14 -7.91
N MET A 59 5.81 -4.72 -6.64
CA MET A 59 5.99 -5.62 -5.49
C MET A 59 4.88 -6.68 -5.40
N ASP A 60 3.62 -6.32 -5.61
CA ASP A 60 2.51 -7.28 -5.64
C ASP A 60 2.67 -8.29 -6.76
N SER A 61 3.11 -7.85 -7.95
CA SER A 61 3.39 -8.73 -9.08
C SER A 61 4.54 -9.70 -8.78
N GLU A 62 5.61 -9.24 -8.13
CA GLU A 62 6.73 -10.09 -7.69
C GLU A 62 6.32 -11.12 -6.62
N THR A 63 5.23 -10.85 -5.89
CA THR A 63 4.78 -11.68 -4.76
C THR A 63 3.43 -12.38 -4.99
N ASP A 64 2.86 -12.27 -6.19
CA ASP A 64 1.55 -12.85 -6.54
C ASP A 64 1.52 -14.37 -6.34
N GLY A 65 2.64 -15.04 -6.61
CA GLY A 65 2.80 -16.47 -6.45
C GLY A 65 2.85 -16.98 -5.01
N PHE A 66 2.99 -16.11 -4.00
CA PHE A 66 3.07 -16.54 -2.61
C PHE A 66 1.67 -16.71 -1.98
N PRO A 67 1.38 -17.88 -1.36
CA PRO A 67 0.06 -18.15 -0.80
C PRO A 67 -0.18 -17.33 0.47
N LEU A 68 -1.21 -16.48 0.44
CA LEU A 68 -1.68 -15.67 1.57
C LEU A 68 -3.17 -15.88 1.83
N GLY A 69 -3.59 -15.73 3.08
CA GLY A 69 -4.97 -15.95 3.50
C GLY A 69 -5.43 -17.40 3.36
N THR A 70 -6.70 -17.59 2.99
CA THR A 70 -7.38 -18.90 2.99
C THR A 70 -6.84 -19.87 1.94
N VAL A 71 -6.16 -19.40 0.88
CA VAL A 71 -5.56 -20.30 -0.12
C VAL A 71 -4.51 -21.23 0.51
N ARG A 72 -3.93 -20.83 1.64
CA ARG A 72 -2.95 -21.62 2.40
C ARG A 72 -3.55 -22.92 2.93
N ASP A 73 -4.86 -23.00 3.14
CA ASP A 73 -5.56 -24.19 3.63
C ASP A 73 -5.51 -25.35 2.61
N HIS A 74 -5.16 -25.05 1.35
CA HIS A 74 -5.04 -26.03 0.27
C HIS A 74 -3.60 -26.46 0.00
N TRP A 75 -2.62 -25.94 0.75
CA TRP A 75 -1.21 -26.26 0.58
C TRP A 75 -0.73 -27.23 1.66
N SER A 76 0.25 -28.08 1.32
CA SER A 76 0.93 -28.87 2.34
C SER A 76 1.80 -27.97 3.22
N GLU A 77 1.98 -28.36 4.48
CA GLU A 77 2.81 -27.63 5.44
C GLU A 77 4.25 -27.44 4.92
N SER A 78 4.83 -28.46 4.29
CA SER A 78 6.18 -28.39 3.71
C SER A 78 6.28 -27.40 2.55
N ALA A 79 5.24 -27.31 1.70
CA ALA A 79 5.20 -26.35 0.61
C ALA A 79 5.02 -24.92 1.12
N LEU A 80 4.18 -24.72 2.15
CA LEU A 80 4.01 -23.42 2.82
C LEU A 80 5.32 -22.95 3.45
N SER A 81 6.02 -23.83 4.18
CA SER A 81 7.29 -23.48 4.82
C SER A 81 8.34 -23.02 3.81
N LYS A 82 8.45 -23.71 2.66
CA LYS A 82 9.34 -23.30 1.57
C LYS A 82 8.94 -21.95 0.97
N ALA A 83 7.65 -21.78 0.65
CA ALA A 83 7.14 -20.54 0.07
C ALA A 83 7.30 -19.35 1.02
N ASP A 84 7.10 -19.53 2.33
CA ASP A 84 7.30 -18.49 3.32
C ASP A 84 8.78 -18.09 3.44
N ALA A 85 9.70 -19.06 3.38
CA ALA A 85 11.14 -18.76 3.39
C ALA A 85 11.56 -17.94 2.17
N GLU A 86 11.08 -18.31 0.98
CA GLU A 86 11.34 -17.58 -0.27
C GLU A 86 10.74 -16.16 -0.23
N ARG A 87 9.49 -16.03 0.24
CA ARG A 87 8.83 -14.74 0.43
C ARG A 87 9.60 -13.85 1.39
N LEU A 88 10.00 -14.36 2.55
CA LEU A 88 10.73 -13.58 3.56
C LEU A 88 12.09 -13.10 3.04
N ALA A 89 12.79 -13.91 2.25
CA ALA A 89 14.04 -13.50 1.61
C ALA A 89 13.82 -12.35 0.61
N LEU A 90 12.81 -12.47 -0.25
CA LEU A 90 12.45 -11.43 -1.22
C LEU A 90 12.01 -10.14 -0.51
N GLU A 91 11.14 -10.24 0.50
CA GLU A 91 10.70 -9.09 1.29
C GLU A 91 11.88 -8.36 1.94
N ALA A 92 12.83 -9.10 2.51
CA ALA A 92 14.02 -8.52 3.12
C ALA A 92 14.90 -7.77 2.11
N GLU A 93 15.07 -8.32 0.89
CA GLU A 93 15.80 -7.67 -0.20
C GLU A 93 15.12 -6.38 -0.68
N ARG A 94 13.78 -6.41 -0.80
CA ARG A 94 12.98 -5.27 -1.27
C ARG A 94 12.69 -4.22 -0.20
N GLN A 95 12.89 -4.55 1.08
CA GLN A 95 12.52 -3.70 2.22
C GLN A 95 13.03 -2.25 2.11
N PRO A 96 14.32 -1.98 1.79
CA PRO A 96 14.81 -0.59 1.74
C PRO A 96 14.11 0.24 0.66
N TRP A 97 13.89 -0.36 -0.52
CA TRP A 97 13.20 0.27 -1.64
C TRP A 97 11.74 0.54 -1.31
N MET A 98 11.06 -0.43 -0.69
CA MET A 98 9.65 -0.26 -0.32
C MET A 98 9.44 0.74 0.82
N VAL A 99 10.36 0.84 1.78
CA VAL A 99 10.29 1.88 2.83
C VAL A 99 10.35 3.27 2.21
N TRP A 100 11.25 3.50 1.25
CA TRP A 100 11.36 4.77 0.55
C TRP A 100 10.04 5.17 -0.13
N HIS A 101 9.44 4.24 -0.89
CA HIS A 101 8.17 4.51 -1.59
C HIS A 101 6.98 4.64 -0.65
N ALA A 102 6.95 3.88 0.44
CA ALA A 102 5.94 4.03 1.50
C ALA A 102 6.01 5.41 2.17
N GLN A 103 7.21 5.94 2.42
CA GLN A 103 7.37 7.30 2.96
C GLN A 103 6.89 8.37 1.96
N ALA A 104 7.19 8.21 0.67
CA ALA A 104 6.73 9.13 -0.37
C ALA A 104 5.19 9.12 -0.49
N LEU A 105 4.58 7.94 -0.51
CA LEU A 105 3.13 7.80 -0.56
C LEU A 105 2.46 8.34 0.71
N LEU A 106 3.00 8.07 1.90
CA LEU A 106 2.47 8.61 3.16
C LEU A 106 2.49 10.15 3.16
N SER A 107 3.61 10.74 2.74
CA SER A 107 3.74 12.20 2.68
C SER A 107 2.70 12.84 1.76
N ALA A 108 2.48 12.25 0.58
CA ALA A 108 1.46 12.70 -0.36
C ALA A 108 0.03 12.51 0.20
N THR A 109 -0.22 11.37 0.85
CA THR A 109 -1.54 11.04 1.44
C THR A 109 -1.91 12.00 2.57
N VAL A 110 -0.96 12.32 3.46
CA VAL A 110 -1.16 13.28 4.55
C VAL A 110 -1.42 14.68 4.00
N ALA A 111 -0.69 15.11 2.96
CA ALA A 111 -0.92 16.41 2.32
C ALA A 111 -2.33 16.48 1.70
N ALA A 112 -2.74 15.44 0.97
CA ALA A 112 -4.08 15.36 0.38
C ALA A 112 -5.18 15.34 1.45
N LEU A 113 -4.96 14.69 2.59
CA LEU A 113 -5.92 14.65 3.69
C LEU A 113 -6.08 16.04 4.33
N ALA A 114 -4.97 16.75 4.55
CA ALA A 114 -5.00 18.11 5.08
C ALA A 114 -5.80 19.06 4.17
N ASP A 115 -5.60 18.95 2.85
CA ASP A 115 -6.35 19.74 1.85
C ASP A 115 -7.86 19.52 1.96
N VAL A 116 -8.31 18.27 2.09
CA VAL A 116 -9.74 17.92 2.26
C VAL A 116 -10.29 18.50 3.56
N THR A 117 -9.57 18.37 4.67
CA THR A 117 -10.04 18.88 5.97
C THR A 117 -10.11 20.40 6.03
N ASN A 118 -9.23 21.11 5.32
CA ASN A 118 -9.23 22.57 5.30
C ASN A 118 -10.37 23.15 4.45
N THR A 119 -10.82 22.42 3.42
CA THR A 119 -11.97 22.84 2.62
C THR A 119 -13.30 22.76 3.37
N ASP A 120 -13.45 21.84 4.34
CA ASP A 120 -14.68 21.73 5.14
C ASP A 120 -14.85 22.89 6.15
N THR A 121 -13.74 23.52 6.61
CA THR A 121 -13.77 24.57 7.63
C THR A 121 -14.07 25.98 7.08
N THR A 122 -14.19 26.15 5.77
CA THR A 122 -14.37 27.49 5.14
C THR A 122 -15.82 27.80 4.73
N CYS A 123 -16.79 27.01 5.20
CA CYS A 123 -18.23 27.22 4.95
C CYS A 123 -19.04 27.66 6.19
N GLU A 124 -18.44 28.41 7.11
CA GLU A 124 -19.17 29.14 8.18
C GLU A 124 -19.10 30.66 8.00
#